data_AF-A0A554MX27-F1
#
_entry.id   AF-A0A554MX27-F1
#
_cell.length_a   1.000
_cell.length_b   1.000
_cell.length_c   1.000
_cell.angle_alpha   90.00
_cell.angle_beta   90.00
_cell.angle_gamma   90.00
#
_symmetry.space_group_name_H-M   'P 1'
#
loop_
_entity.id
_entity.type
_entity.pdbx_description
1 polymer ?
#
loop_
_entity_poly.entity_id
_entity_poly.type
_entity_poly.pdbx_seq_one_letter_code
_entity_poly.pdbx_strand_id
1 'polypeptide(L)'
;MFTGGQTNGVDLDVSTEAAAEVRLNLPKLWDPVAGDDYTVREAGDNTIVEFADPVDGDEVRTVFVEMPEAETGTAYTVGPAEVTPDVGEEADQQVWTAVPETEDRKVVAGVSAGF
;
A
#
# COMPACT_ATOMS: atom_id res chain seq x y z
N MET A 1 -3.93 -7.87 11.96
CA MET A 1 -2.72 -8.26 12.69
C MET A 1 -1.75 -8.80 11.68
N PHE A 2 -0.50 -8.39 11.76
CA PHE A 2 0.53 -8.67 10.77
C PHE A 2 1.65 -9.48 11.44
N THR A 3 2.30 -10.40 10.72
CA THR A 3 3.39 -11.21 11.27
C THR A 3 4.72 -10.78 10.70
N GLY A 4 5.68 -10.43 11.57
CA GLY A 4 7.01 -9.97 11.15
C GLY A 4 7.80 -11.07 10.43
N GLY A 5 8.61 -10.70 9.43
CA GLY A 5 9.38 -11.65 8.63
C GLY A 5 8.53 -12.58 7.75
N GLN A 6 7.24 -12.28 7.59
CA GLN A 6 6.34 -13.00 6.68
C GLN A 6 5.79 -12.07 5.60
N THR A 7 5.42 -12.67 4.48
CA THR A 7 4.62 -12.02 3.44
C THR A 7 3.18 -11.91 3.92
N ASN A 8 2.64 -10.69 3.96
CA ASN A 8 1.26 -10.41 4.33
C ASN A 8 0.54 -9.70 3.17
N GLY A 9 -0.75 -9.98 2.95
CA GLY A 9 -1.55 -9.30 1.94
C GLY A 9 -2.13 -7.98 2.46
N VAL A 10 -2.14 -6.97 1.60
CA VAL A 10 -2.90 -5.73 1.77
C VAL A 10 -3.87 -5.63 0.61
N ASP A 11 -5.16 -5.78 0.92
CA ASP A 11 -6.25 -5.56 -0.03
C ASP A 11 -6.77 -4.14 0.16
N LEU A 12 -6.94 -3.43 -0.95
CA LEU A 12 -7.52 -2.10 -1.02
C LEU A 12 -8.81 -2.19 -1.84
N ASP A 13 -9.94 -2.11 -1.16
CA ASP A 13 -11.25 -1.93 -1.79
C ASP A 13 -11.38 -0.48 -2.26
N VAL A 14 -11.50 -0.27 -3.57
CA VAL A 14 -11.60 1.06 -4.19
C VAL A 14 -12.92 1.15 -4.96
N SER A 15 -13.70 2.20 -4.65
CA SER A 15 -14.92 2.54 -5.37
C SER A 15 -14.76 3.92 -6.01
N THR A 16 -14.87 3.99 -7.34
CA THR A 16 -14.74 5.22 -8.11
C THR A 16 -15.97 5.47 -8.99
N GLU A 17 -16.32 6.75 -9.20
CA GLU A 17 -17.41 7.12 -10.13
C GLU A 17 -16.93 7.20 -11.59
N ALA A 18 -15.62 7.18 -11.80
CA ALA A 18 -14.93 7.19 -13.08
C ALA A 18 -13.53 6.59 -12.91
N ALA A 19 -12.89 6.20 -14.02
CA ALA A 19 -11.52 5.69 -14.02
C ALA A 19 -10.57 6.59 -13.20
N ALA A 20 -9.83 5.98 -12.27
CA ALA A 20 -8.82 6.65 -11.47
C ALA A 20 -7.59 5.77 -11.28
N GLU A 21 -6.40 6.36 -11.31
CA GLU A 21 -5.19 5.69 -10.89
C GLU A 21 -5.12 5.65 -9.37
N VAL A 22 -4.50 4.60 -8.85
CA VAL A 22 -4.47 4.32 -7.41
C VAL A 22 -3.05 4.02 -6.97
N ARG A 23 -2.67 4.57 -5.83
CA ARG A 23 -1.42 4.22 -5.15
C ARG A 23 -1.60 4.05 -3.66
N LEU A 24 -0.72 3.28 -3.05
CA LEU A 24 -0.70 2.97 -1.63
C LEU A 24 0.62 3.41 -1.01
N ASN A 25 0.54 4.14 0.12
CA ASN A 25 1.71 4.49 0.92
C ASN A 25 2.02 3.36 1.90
N LEU A 26 3.15 2.68 1.73
CA LEU A 26 3.66 1.70 2.67
C LEU A 26 4.76 2.32 3.54
N PRO A 27 4.95 1.84 4.78
CA PRO A 27 6.15 2.15 5.54
C PRO A 27 7.40 1.74 4.77
N LYS A 28 8.48 2.53 4.82
CA LYS A 28 9.73 2.26 4.10
C LYS A 28 10.32 0.86 4.32
N LEU A 29 10.09 0.27 5.50
CA LEU A 29 10.63 -1.04 5.86
C LEU A 29 9.81 -2.22 5.30
N TRP A 30 8.67 -1.95 4.67
CA TRP A 30 7.81 -2.97 4.09
C TRP A 30 8.14 -3.13 2.62
N ASP A 31 8.45 -4.35 2.19
CA ASP A 31 8.89 -4.64 0.83
C ASP A 31 7.77 -5.29 0.02
N PRO A 32 7.19 -4.63 -1.00
CA PRO A 32 6.17 -5.23 -1.86
C PRO A 32 6.80 -6.27 -2.81
N VAL A 33 6.40 -7.53 -2.68
CA VAL A 33 7.01 -8.67 -3.37
C VAL A 33 6.11 -9.38 -4.40
N ALA A 34 4.79 -9.18 -4.34
CA ALA A 34 3.83 -9.76 -5.27
C ALA A 34 2.49 -9.00 -5.23
N GLY A 35 1.55 -9.35 -6.11
CA GLY A 35 0.21 -8.74 -6.15
C GLY A 35 -0.26 -8.50 -7.57
N ASP A 36 -1.15 -7.53 -7.73
CA ASP A 36 -1.44 -6.91 -9.02
C ASP A 36 -0.19 -6.25 -9.62
N ASP A 37 -0.20 -5.89 -10.91
CA ASP A 37 0.91 -5.17 -11.51
C ASP A 37 1.04 -3.77 -10.89
N TYR A 38 2.25 -3.44 -10.41
CA TYR A 38 2.55 -2.15 -9.79
C TYR A 38 3.97 -1.70 -10.10
N THR A 39 4.22 -0.42 -9.87
CA THR A 39 5.56 0.16 -9.77
C THR A 39 5.82 0.67 -8.36
N VAL A 40 7.10 0.77 -8.00
CA VAL A 40 7.51 1.19 -6.66
C VAL A 40 8.43 2.40 -6.77
N ARG A 41 8.20 3.39 -5.91
CA ARG A 41 9.11 4.51 -5.72
C ARG A 41 9.28 4.85 -4.25
N GLU A 42 10.50 5.19 -3.85
CA GLU A 42 10.75 5.72 -2.50
C GLU A 42 10.36 7.19 -2.42
N ALA A 43 9.69 7.58 -1.34
CA ALA A 43 9.31 8.96 -1.04
C ALA A 43 9.48 9.25 0.45
N GLY A 44 10.65 9.78 0.83
CA GLY A 44 10.98 10.06 2.24
C GLY A 44 11.02 8.78 3.08
N ASP A 45 10.10 8.71 4.05
CA ASP A 45 9.94 7.58 4.98
C ASP A 45 8.91 6.54 4.51
N ASN A 46 8.40 6.69 3.28
CA ASN A 46 7.41 5.80 2.68
C ASN A 46 7.92 5.14 1.40
N THR A 47 7.40 3.95 1.14
CA THR A 47 7.46 3.24 -0.13
C THR A 47 6.11 3.40 -0.80
N ILE A 48 6.06 4.04 -1.97
CA ILE A 48 4.81 4.24 -2.71
C ILE A 48 4.68 3.11 -3.73
N VAL A 49 3.57 2.37 -3.63
CA VAL A 49 3.15 1.34 -4.57
C VAL A 49 2.07 1.93 -5.45
N GLU A 50 2.35 2.10 -6.74
CA GLU A 50 1.42 2.66 -7.72
C GLU A 50 0.97 1.53 -8.66
N PHE A 51 -0.34 1.25 -8.66
CA PHE A 51 -0.91 0.17 -9.46
C PHE A 51 -0.94 0.55 -10.94
N ALA A 52 -0.54 -0.37 -11.81
CA ALA A 52 -0.39 -0.10 -13.24
C ALA A 52 -1.72 0.16 -13.94
N ASP A 53 -2.78 -0.56 -13.54
CA ASP A 53 -4.11 -0.41 -14.14
C ASP A 53 -5.00 0.53 -13.32
N PRO A 54 -5.68 1.49 -13.95
CA PRO A 54 -6.66 2.34 -13.28
C PRO A 54 -7.89 1.52 -12.84
N VAL A 55 -8.57 1.99 -11.79
CA VAL A 55 -9.82 1.41 -11.27
C VAL A 55 -11.01 2.16 -11.85
N ASP A 56 -12.00 1.44 -12.36
CA ASP A 56 -13.28 1.99 -12.84
C ASP A 56 -14.47 1.26 -12.20
N GLY A 57 -15.12 1.90 -11.24
CA GLY A 57 -16.20 1.31 -10.44
C GLY A 57 -15.69 0.69 -9.15
N ASP A 58 -16.22 -0.49 -8.79
CA ASP A 58 -15.85 -1.21 -7.57
C ASP A 58 -14.82 -2.30 -7.90
N GLU A 59 -13.56 -2.09 -7.51
CA GLU A 59 -12.47 -3.05 -7.69
C GLU A 59 -11.64 -3.22 -6.43
N VAL A 60 -10.91 -4.33 -6.36
CA VAL A 60 -9.93 -4.60 -5.31
C VAL A 60 -8.54 -4.58 -5.93
N ARG A 61 -7.60 -3.89 -5.26
CA ARG A 61 -6.17 -3.95 -5.56
C ARG A 61 -5.45 -4.64 -4.43
N THR A 62 -4.61 -5.62 -4.75
CA THR A 62 -3.89 -6.45 -3.78
C THR A 62 -2.39 -6.28 -3.97
N VAL A 63 -1.69 -6.02 -2.86
CA VAL A 63 -0.22 -6.11 -2.78
C VAL A 63 0.19 -7.00 -1.62
N PHE A 64 1.15 -7.88 -1.87
CA PHE A 64 1.78 -8.71 -0.86
C PHE A 64 3.10 -8.08 -0.44
N VAL A 65 3.27 -7.88 0.86
CA VAL A 65 4.40 -7.18 1.45
C VAL A 65 5.17 -8.10 2.40
N GLU A 66 6.48 -8.21 2.21
CA GLU A 66 7.38 -8.75 3.19
C GLU A 66 7.59 -7.73 4.31
N MET A 67 7.30 -8.18 5.52
CA MET A 67 7.45 -7.34 6.70
C MET A 67 8.85 -7.43 7.28
N PRO A 68 9.37 -6.33 7.84
CA PRO A 68 10.61 -6.39 8.56
C PRO A 68 10.45 -7.31 9.78
N GLU A 69 11.56 -7.88 10.23
CA GLU A 69 11.63 -8.44 11.58
C GLU A 69 11.37 -7.31 12.58
N ALA A 70 10.40 -7.51 13.47
CA ALA A 70 10.02 -6.50 14.46
C ALA A 70 9.60 -7.17 15.77
N GLU A 71 9.81 -6.48 16.90
CA GLU A 71 9.32 -6.95 18.19
C GLU A 71 7.78 -7.03 18.23
N THR A 72 7.26 -7.95 19.03
CA THR A 72 5.81 -8.04 19.24
C THR A 72 5.29 -6.74 19.84
N GLY A 73 4.31 -6.14 19.17
CA GLY A 73 3.71 -4.87 19.58
C GLY A 73 4.21 -3.66 18.80
N THR A 74 5.24 -3.81 17.94
CA THR A 74 5.62 -2.75 17.00
C THR A 74 4.44 -2.43 16.09
N ALA A 75 4.15 -1.14 15.92
CA ALA A 75 3.05 -0.66 15.10
C ALA A 75 3.58 0.17 13.92
N TYR A 76 3.02 -0.09 12.75
CA TYR A 76 3.25 0.68 11.53
C TYR A 76 1.93 1.28 11.05
N THR A 77 2.01 2.40 10.34
CA THR A 77 0.87 3.01 9.65
C THR A 77 0.96 2.67 8.17
N VAL A 78 -0.07 2.02 7.64
CA VAL A 78 -0.22 1.75 6.21
C VAL A 78 -1.25 2.71 5.65
N GLY A 79 -1.00 3.20 4.44
CA GLY A 79 -1.81 4.22 3.80
C GLY A 79 -1.40 5.65 4.18
N PRO A 80 -2.23 6.64 3.81
CA PRO A 80 -3.46 6.48 3.07
C PRO A 80 -3.21 5.94 1.65
N ALA A 81 -4.23 5.29 1.09
CA ALA A 81 -4.33 5.17 -0.35
C ALA A 81 -4.58 6.56 -0.94
N GLU A 82 -4.05 6.80 -2.12
CA GLU A 82 -4.25 8.03 -2.87
C GLU A 82 -4.78 7.68 -4.25
N VAL A 83 -5.65 8.54 -4.77
CA VAL A 83 -6.23 8.38 -6.11
C VAL A 83 -6.02 9.64 -6.92
N THR A 84 -5.94 9.50 -8.25
CA THR A 84 -6.00 10.63 -9.17
C THR A 84 -6.93 10.32 -10.34
N PRO A 85 -7.83 11.26 -10.73
CA PRO A 85 -8.61 11.14 -11.95
C PRO A 85 -7.82 11.48 -13.21
N ASP A 86 -6.59 11.98 -13.07
CA ASP A 86 -5.71 12.42 -14.17
C ASP A 86 -5.01 11.21 -14.85
N VAL A 87 -5.80 10.21 -15.25
CA VAL A 87 -5.32 8.92 -15.76
C VAL A 87 -4.50 9.10 -17.04
N GLY A 88 -3.27 8.58 -17.05
CA GLY A 88 -2.35 8.62 -18.18
C GLY A 88 -1.65 9.96 -18.42
N GLU A 89 -1.90 10.98 -17.58
CA GLU A 89 -1.18 12.25 -17.63
C GLU A 89 0.25 12.11 -17.09
N GLU A 90 1.13 13.07 -17.39
CA GLU A 90 2.51 13.03 -16.89
C GLU A 90 2.54 13.24 -15.37
N ALA A 91 3.51 12.62 -14.68
CA ALA A 91 3.57 12.58 -13.21
C ALA A 91 3.62 13.97 -12.53
N ASP A 92 4.13 15.00 -13.19
CA ASP A 92 4.16 16.38 -12.67
C ASP A 92 2.83 17.14 -12.85
N GLN A 93 1.90 16.58 -13.63
CA GLN A 93 0.58 17.14 -13.91
C GLN A 93 -0.53 16.49 -13.07
N GLN A 94 -0.28 15.29 -12.54
CA GLN A 94 -1.25 14.56 -11.74
C GLN A 94 -1.44 15.16 -10.35
N VAL A 95 -2.69 15.37 -9.96
CA VAL A 95 -3.05 15.75 -8.60
C VAL A 95 -3.58 14.53 -7.87
N TRP A 96 -2.81 14.06 -6.90
CA TRP A 96 -3.15 12.93 -6.06
C TRP A 96 -3.91 13.37 -4.82
N THR A 97 -5.02 12.70 -4.53
CA THR A 97 -5.87 12.97 -3.36
C THR A 97 -5.86 11.76 -2.44
N ALA A 98 -5.52 11.97 -1.16
CA ALA A 98 -5.61 10.94 -0.14
C ALA A 98 -7.07 10.56 0.11
N VAL A 99 -7.35 9.25 0.10
CA VAL A 99 -8.68 8.71 0.41
C VAL A 99 -8.78 8.58 1.94
N PRO A 100 -9.70 9.29 2.60
CA PRO A 100 -9.90 9.16 4.04
C PRO A 100 -10.19 7.71 4.44
N GLU A 101 -9.85 7.34 5.67
CA GLU A 101 -10.19 6.03 6.25
C GLU A 101 -9.48 4.82 5.60
N THR A 102 -8.60 5.04 4.61
CA THR A 102 -7.71 4.02 4.05
C THR A 102 -6.34 3.97 4.75
N GLU A 103 -6.12 4.87 5.72
CA GLU A 103 -5.00 4.79 6.65
C GLU A 103 -5.36 3.81 7.78
N ASP A 104 -4.55 2.76 7.95
CA ASP A 104 -4.76 1.78 9.00
C ASP A 104 -3.49 1.49 9.79
N ARG A 105 -3.67 1.34 11.11
CA ARG A 105 -2.58 1.02 12.03
C ARG A 105 -2.42 -0.49 12.16
N LYS A 106 -1.31 -1.01 11.63
CA LYS A 106 -0.98 -2.44 11.68
C LYS A 106 -0.03 -2.74 12.83
N VAL A 107 -0.48 -3.58 13.76
CA VAL A 107 0.38 -4.12 14.83
C VAL A 107 1.01 -5.44 14.38
N VAL A 108 2.33 -5.53 14.55
CA VAL A 108 3.15 -6.69 14.22
C VAL A 108 3.28 -7.61 15.41
N ALA A 109 3.00 -8.88 15.17
CA ALA A 109 3.39 -9.98 16.04
C ALA A 109 4.81 -10.39 15.65
N GLY A 110 5.76 -10.18 16.55
CA GLY A 110 7.13 -10.58 16.35
C GLY A 110 7.26 -12.09 16.51
N VAL A 111 7.82 -12.76 15.50
CA VAL A 111 8.18 -14.18 15.59
C VAL A 111 9.60 -14.22 16.14
N SER A 112 9.75 -14.26 17.46
CA SER A 112 11.05 -14.58 18.04
C SER A 112 11.37 -16.03 17.67
N ALA A 113 12.40 -16.26 16.86
CA ALA A 113 13.00 -17.58 16.70
C ALA A 113 13.58 -17.99 18.07
N GLY A 114 12.78 -18.66 18.88
CA GLY A 114 13.17 -19.04 20.23
C GLY A 114 12.43 -20.28 20.70
N PHE A 115 12.93 -21.45 20.29
CA PHE A 115 13.04 -22.65 21.13
C PHE A 115 14.26 -23.47 20.68
#